data_AF-R0CKX3-F1
#
_entry.id   AF-R0CKX3-F1
#
_cell.length_a   1.000
_cell.length_b   1.000
_cell.length_c   1.000
_cell.angle_alpha   90.00
_cell.angle_beta   90.00
_cell.angle_gamma   90.00
#
_symmetry.space_group_name_H-M   'P 1'
#
loop_
_entity.id
_entity.type
_entity.pdbx_description
1 polymer ?
#
loop_
_entity_poly.entity_id
_entity_poly.type
_entity_poly.pdbx_seq_one_letter_code
_entity_poly.pdbx_strand_id
1 'polypeptide(L)'
;MLTPNPARGEVMVMLAGTRRRLCLTLGALARIEAVLGLTDWSSLPERLASLSAGDLVAILAALLDGGGESPEHAARATAPEAASALAAALAACA
;
A
#
# COMPACT_ATOMS: atom_id res chain seq x y z
N MET A 1 -19.48 -2.88 10.40
CA MET A 1 -18.51 -3.88 9.91
C MET A 1 -17.85 -3.30 8.67
N LEU A 2 -16.53 -3.16 8.63
CA LEU A 2 -15.83 -2.76 7.41
C LEU A 2 -15.71 -3.99 6.49
N THR A 3 -16.69 -4.18 5.62
CA THR A 3 -16.64 -5.18 4.56
C THR A 3 -15.86 -4.59 3.38
N PRO A 4 -14.77 -5.21 2.90
CA PRO A 4 -14.05 -4.71 1.75
C PRO A 4 -14.92 -4.82 0.48
N ASN A 5 -14.82 -3.82 -0.40
CA ASN A 5 -15.42 -3.85 -1.73
C ASN A 5 -14.46 -4.45 -2.78
N PRO A 6 -14.64 -5.73 -3.19
CA PRO A 6 -13.76 -6.37 -4.16
C PRO A 6 -13.82 -5.70 -5.55
N ALA A 7 -14.94 -5.07 -5.93
CA ALA A 7 -15.04 -4.36 -7.21
C ALA A 7 -14.14 -3.11 -7.27
N ARG A 8 -13.70 -2.59 -6.12
CA ARG A 8 -12.71 -1.52 -6.02
C ARG A 8 -11.29 -2.04 -5.76
N GLY A 9 -11.08 -3.35 -5.63
CA GLY A 9 -9.82 -3.92 -5.16
C GLY A 9 -9.50 -3.57 -3.70
N GLU A 10 -10.52 -3.36 -2.85
CA GLU A 10 -10.29 -3.13 -1.43
C GLU A 10 -9.88 -4.41 -0.71
N VAL A 11 -8.92 -4.30 0.21
CA VAL A 11 -8.48 -5.41 1.08
C VAL A 11 -8.38 -4.95 2.53
N MET A 12 -8.70 -5.86 3.46
CA MET A 12 -8.53 -5.62 4.89
C MET A 12 -7.24 -6.28 5.37
N VAL A 13 -6.37 -5.50 6.00
CA VAL A 13 -5.09 -5.97 6.56
C VAL A 13 -5.02 -5.66 8.06
N MET A 14 -4.17 -6.36 8.79
CA MET A 14 -3.83 -6.00 10.16
C MET A 14 -2.55 -5.17 10.16
N LEU A 15 -2.61 -3.97 10.73
CA LEU A 15 -1.47 -3.08 10.91
C LEU A 15 -1.43 -2.59 12.35
N ALA A 16 -0.33 -2.84 13.05
CA ALA A 16 -0.15 -2.42 14.45
C ALA A 16 -1.33 -2.84 15.35
N GLY A 17 -1.80 -4.08 15.16
CA GLY A 17 -2.93 -4.65 15.91
C GLY A 17 -4.32 -4.10 15.54
N THR A 18 -4.43 -3.20 14.55
CA THR A 18 -5.72 -2.67 14.09
C THR A 18 -6.02 -3.14 12.67
N ARG A 19 -7.27 -3.52 12.41
CA ARG A 19 -7.71 -3.87 11.05
C ARG A 19 -7.94 -2.60 10.24
N ARG A 20 -7.25 -2.46 9.11
CA ARG A 20 -7.26 -1.28 8.24
C ARG A 20 -7.64 -1.68 6.82
N ARG A 21 -8.30 -0.77 6.10
CA ARG A 21 -8.62 -0.95 4.69
C ARG A 21 -7.56 -0.33 3.81
N LEU A 22 -7.13 -1.08 2.80
CA LEU A 22 -6.25 -0.60 1.73
C LEU A 22 -6.99 -0.70 0.40
N CYS A 23 -6.63 0.15 -0.54
CA CYS A 23 -7.06 0.07 -1.93
C CYS A 23 -5.99 0.71 -2.82
N LEU A 24 -5.52 -0.04 -3.83
CA LEU A 24 -4.56 0.45 -4.80
C LEU A 24 -5.30 1.21 -5.90
N THR A 25 -5.73 2.42 -5.59
CA THR A 25 -6.33 3.31 -6.58
C THR A 25 -5.26 3.82 -7.55
N LEU A 26 -5.67 4.33 -8.73
CA LEU A 26 -4.73 4.99 -9.65
C LEU A 26 -4.02 6.20 -9.00
N GLY A 27 -4.67 6.91 -8.08
CA GLY A 27 -4.03 7.99 -7.32
C GLY A 27 -3.00 7.48 -6.29
N ALA A 28 -3.26 6.31 -5.68
CA ALA A 28 -2.26 5.64 -4.85
C ALA A 28 -1.07 5.16 -5.69
N LEU A 29 -1.33 4.60 -6.86
CA LEU A 29 -0.32 4.16 -7.82
C LEU A 29 0.62 5.30 -8.23
N ALA A 30 0.05 6.43 -8.67
CA ALA A 30 0.81 7.60 -9.08
C ALA A 30 1.69 8.18 -7.95
N ARG A 31 1.22 8.13 -6.69
CA ARG A 31 2.03 8.52 -5.53
C ARG A 31 3.16 7.56 -5.27
N ILE A 32 2.93 6.25 -5.42
CA ILE A 32 3.99 5.24 -5.29
C ILE A 32 5.07 5.47 -6.35
N GLU A 33 4.69 5.70 -7.61
CA GLU A 33 5.63 6.01 -8.69
C GLU A 33 6.45 7.27 -8.39
N ALA A 34 5.80 8.35 -7.93
CA ALA A 34 6.47 9.59 -7.58
C ALA A 34 7.47 9.42 -6.43
N VAL A 35 7.11 8.68 -5.38
CA VAL A 35 8.01 8.40 -4.24
C VAL A 35 9.20 7.56 -4.67
N LEU A 36 8.96 6.54 -5.50
CA LEU A 36 9.99 5.62 -5.95
C LEU A 36 10.85 6.19 -7.09
N GLY A 37 10.50 7.35 -7.63
CA GLY A 37 11.19 7.98 -8.76
C GLY A 37 11.01 7.20 -10.07
N LEU A 38 9.87 6.53 -10.23
CA LEU A 38 9.59 5.70 -11.39
C LEU A 38 8.93 6.53 -12.49
N THR A 39 9.45 6.40 -13.71
CA THR A 39 8.81 6.92 -14.94
C THR A 39 7.98 5.87 -15.66
N ASP A 40 8.17 4.59 -15.34
CA ASP A 40 7.48 3.47 -15.96
C ASP A 40 7.18 2.38 -14.92
N TRP A 41 5.94 1.90 -14.92
CA TRP A 41 5.47 0.83 -14.03
C TRP A 41 6.24 -0.49 -14.20
N SER A 42 6.78 -0.76 -15.39
CA SER A 42 7.58 -1.95 -15.66
C SER A 42 8.87 -2.01 -14.84
N SER A 43 9.38 -0.88 -14.34
CA SER A 43 10.57 -0.81 -13.47
C SER A 43 10.27 -1.06 -11.98
N LEU A 44 8.98 -1.17 -11.61
CA LEU A 44 8.56 -1.37 -10.23
C LEU A 44 9.15 -2.65 -9.58
N PRO A 45 9.18 -3.83 -10.24
CA PRO A 45 9.67 -5.05 -9.59
C PRO A 45 11.11 -4.95 -9.09
N GLU A 46 11.98 -4.33 -9.89
CA GLU A 46 13.40 -4.12 -9.54
C GLU A 46 13.54 -3.14 -8.37
N ARG A 47 12.73 -2.08 -8.35
CA ARG A 47 12.74 -1.10 -7.26
C ARG A 47 12.19 -1.67 -5.95
N LEU A 48 11.16 -2.53 -6.01
CA LEU A 48 10.62 -3.22 -4.85
C LEU A 48 11.65 -4.13 -4.15
N ALA A 49 12.65 -4.63 -4.88
CA ALA A 49 13.72 -5.44 -4.31
C ALA A 49 14.72 -4.64 -3.43
N SER A 50 14.69 -3.30 -3.49
CA SER A 50 15.65 -2.40 -2.85
C SER A 50 15.00 -1.28 -2.02
N LEU A 51 13.80 -1.52 -1.49
CA LEU A 51 13.06 -0.52 -0.71
C LEU A 51 13.77 -0.17 0.60
N SER A 52 13.83 1.14 0.89
CA SER A 52 14.14 1.64 2.22
C SER A 52 12.92 1.57 3.14
N ALA A 53 13.14 1.73 4.45
CA ALA A 53 12.04 1.87 5.40
C ALA A 53 11.14 3.08 5.09
N GLY A 54 11.73 4.18 4.58
CA GLY A 54 10.97 5.36 4.15
C GLY A 54 10.06 5.08 2.96
N ASP A 55 10.56 4.31 1.98
CA ASP A 55 9.77 3.89 0.82
C ASP A 55 8.57 3.03 1.25
N LEU A 56 8.78 2.08 2.16
CA LEU A 56 7.70 1.23 2.69
C LEU A 56 6.61 2.05 3.41
N VAL A 57 7.01 3.02 4.23
CA VAL A 57 6.06 3.90 4.92
C VAL A 57 5.26 4.73 3.92
N ALA A 58 5.91 5.30 2.91
CA ALA A 58 5.25 6.12 1.90
C ALA A 58 4.30 5.31 1.00
N ILE A 59 4.70 4.10 0.59
CA ILE A 59 3.84 3.17 -0.15
C ILE A 59 2.61 2.82 0.70
N LEU A 60 2.81 2.42 1.95
CA LEU A 60 1.71 2.03 2.83
C LEU A 60 0.75 3.20 3.12
N ALA A 61 1.28 4.42 3.28
CA ALA A 61 0.50 5.63 3.42
C ALA A 61 -0.40 5.88 2.19
N ALA A 62 0.14 5.71 0.98
CA ALA A 62 -0.63 5.86 -0.25
C ALA A 62 -1.77 4.82 -0.36
N LEU A 63 -1.52 3.57 0.05
CA LEU A 63 -2.52 2.50 0.08
C LEU A 63 -3.63 2.73 1.11
N LEU A 64 -3.26 3.22 2.30
CA LEU A 64 -4.21 3.60 3.36
C LEU A 64 -5.13 4.72 2.89
N ASP A 65 -4.55 5.77 2.31
CA ASP A 65 -5.33 6.89 1.75
C ASP A 65 -6.28 6.42 0.63
N GLY A 66 -5.82 5.53 -0.25
CA GLY A 66 -6.68 4.91 -1.27
C GLY A 66 -7.85 4.11 -0.68
N GLY A 67 -7.63 3.46 0.47
CA GLY A 67 -8.64 2.77 1.26
C GLY A 67 -9.53 3.69 2.12
N GLY A 68 -9.27 5.00 2.14
CA GLY A 68 -9.96 5.97 2.98
C GLY A 68 -9.57 5.90 4.46
N GLU A 69 -8.40 5.35 4.77
CA GLU A 69 -7.78 5.37 6.09
C GLU A 69 -6.77 6.51 6.19
N SER A 70 -6.50 7.01 7.41
CA SER A 70 -5.48 8.04 7.58
C SER A 70 -4.08 7.48 7.26
N PRO A 71 -3.28 8.17 6.42
CA PRO A 71 -1.94 7.72 6.01
C PRO A 71 -0.94 7.64 7.17
N GLU A 72 -1.17 8.37 8.26
CA GLU A 72 -0.30 8.40 9.44
C GLU A 72 -0.16 7.03 10.13
N HIS A 73 -1.12 6.12 9.92
CA HIS A 73 -1.06 4.77 10.45
C HIS A 73 0.07 3.94 9.84
N ALA A 74 0.60 4.33 8.67
CA ALA A 74 1.72 3.65 8.04
C ALA A 74 2.96 3.61 8.92
N ALA A 75 3.26 4.70 9.64
CA ALA A 75 4.44 4.81 10.49
C ALA A 75 4.41 3.88 11.72
N ARG A 76 3.24 3.29 12.04
CA ARG A 76 3.08 2.34 13.15
C ARG A 76 3.33 0.89 12.73
N ALA A 77 3.38 0.62 11.43
CA ALA A 77 3.58 -0.72 10.90
C ALA A 77 5.06 -1.13 10.96
N THR A 78 5.30 -2.40 11.23
CA THR A 78 6.61 -3.04 11.07
C THR A 78 6.90 -3.33 9.59
N ALA A 79 8.17 -3.53 9.24
CA ALA A 79 8.53 -3.85 7.86
C ALA A 79 7.82 -5.12 7.30
N PRO A 80 7.69 -6.23 8.05
CA PRO A 80 6.94 -7.40 7.59
C PRO A 80 5.45 -7.12 7.38
N GLU A 81 4.83 -6.33 8.26
CA GLU A 81 3.42 -5.90 8.09
C GLU A 81 3.25 -5.06 6.82
N ALA A 82 4.15 -4.10 6.58
CA ALA A 82 4.12 -3.27 5.38
C ALA A 82 4.29 -4.10 4.09
N ALA A 83 5.23 -5.04 4.08
CA ALA A 83 5.45 -5.93 2.93
C ALA A 83 4.23 -6.84 2.67
N SER A 84 3.67 -7.44 3.72
CA SER A 84 2.47 -8.28 3.60
C SER A 84 1.26 -7.47 3.14
N ALA A 85 1.10 -6.24 3.63
CA ALA A 85 0.04 -5.33 3.24
C ALA A 85 0.13 -4.93 1.76
N LEU A 86 1.33 -4.60 1.28
CA LEU A 86 1.57 -4.31 -0.14
C LEU A 86 1.23 -5.52 -1.02
N ALA A 87 1.71 -6.71 -0.65
CA ALA A 87 1.40 -7.94 -1.38
C ALA A 87 -0.12 -8.22 -1.45
N ALA A 88 -0.83 -8.02 -0.33
CA ALA A 88 -2.28 -8.17 -0.27
C ALA A 88 -3.02 -7.16 -1.16
N ALA A 89 -2.56 -5.90 -1.18
CA ALA A 89 -3.15 -4.87 -2.03
C ALA A 89 -2.96 -5.15 -3.53
N LEU A 90 -1.76 -5.61 -3.94
CA LEU A 90 -1.48 -6.01 -5.31
C LEU A 90 -2.34 -7.22 -5.72
N ALA A 91 -2.45 -8.23 -4.87
CA ALA A 91 -3.25 -9.42 -5.14
C ALA A 91 -4.76 -9.12 -5.25
N ALA A 92 -5.27 -8.10 -4.53
CA ALA A 92 -6.68 -7.71 -4.60
C ALA A 92 -7.06 -6.95 -5.88
N CYS A 93 -6.06 -6.50 -6.67
CA CYS A 93 -6.27 -5.77 -7.92
C CYS A 93 -6.00 -6.61 -9.17
N ALA A 94 -5.56 -7.86 -8.99
CA ALA A 94 -5.35 -8.85 -10.06
C ALA A 94 -6.64 -9.61 -10.36
#